data_AF-F9P8A7-F1
#
_entry.id   AF-F9P8A7-F1
#
_cell.length_a   1.000
_cell.length_b   1.000
_cell.length_c   1.000
_cell.angle_alpha   90.00
_cell.angle_beta   90.00
_cell.angle_gamma   90.00
#
_symmetry.space_group_name_H-M   'P 1'
#
loop_
_entity.id
_entity.type
_entity.pdbx_description
1 polymer ?
#
loop_
_entity_poly.entity_id
_entity_poly.type
_entity_poly.pdbx_seq_one_letter_code
_entity_poly.pdbx_strand_id
1 'polypeptide(L)'
;MGSKIKKEYILDKNGEKIKLQNGNYKTRKINTTDWNEQEKAEEWRKAWADITNKYLEENSIQEKVDHRSYERQGIEQIPTIHLGVSVIQMEKKGIVTNRGNINREIKHQNKILREIARRIKALMRWIRSLTKDKNNDISKDKQDDMAIQSTTLPKQNDLTDMLSHFIKENSDNNNADLEKYIESYQLLKEKISLHYLSLKKI
;
A
#
# COMPACT_ATOMS: atom_id res chain seq x y z
N MET A 1 -14.32 9.20 38.72
CA MET A 1 -13.62 8.26 37.81
C MET A 1 -13.87 6.84 38.33
N GLY A 2 -14.71 6.06 37.65
CA GLY A 2 -15.07 4.72 38.08
C GLY A 2 -13.97 3.69 37.80
N SER A 3 -13.94 2.61 38.59
CA SER A 3 -13.01 1.50 38.42
C SER A 3 -13.19 0.85 37.04
N LYS A 4 -12.12 0.81 36.23
CA LYS A 4 -12.11 0.25 34.86
C LYS A 4 -12.34 -1.27 34.82
N ILE A 5 -12.25 -1.90 35.98
CA ILE A 5 -12.19 -3.35 36.16
C ILE A 5 -12.99 -3.71 37.39
N LYS A 6 -13.84 -4.73 37.26
CA LYS A 6 -14.55 -5.38 38.37
C LYS A 6 -14.05 -6.82 38.52
N LYS A 7 -13.89 -7.25 39.77
CA LYS A 7 -13.63 -8.66 40.13
C LYS A 7 -14.98 -9.35 40.31
N GLU A 8 -15.19 -10.45 39.60
CA GLU A 8 -16.39 -11.29 39.74
C GLU A 8 -16.01 -12.70 40.17
N TYR A 9 -16.76 -13.27 41.12
CA TYR A 9 -16.56 -14.65 41.56
C TYR A 9 -17.18 -15.60 40.55
N ILE A 10 -16.46 -16.67 40.21
CA ILE A 10 -17.03 -17.71 39.34
C ILE A 10 -17.88 -18.63 40.23
N LEU A 11 -19.14 -18.78 39.84
CA LEU A 11 -20.13 -19.62 40.52
C LEU A 11 -20.22 -20.99 39.83
N ASP A 12 -20.57 -22.02 40.59
CA ASP A 12 -20.89 -23.35 40.06
C ASP A 12 -22.35 -23.46 39.60
N LYS A 13 -22.79 -24.67 39.27
CA LYS A 13 -24.15 -24.97 38.77
C LYS A 13 -25.24 -24.67 39.80
N ASN A 14 -24.89 -24.57 41.08
CA ASN A 14 -25.79 -24.35 42.20
C ASN A 14 -25.76 -22.88 42.68
N GLY A 15 -24.93 -22.03 42.05
CA GLY A 15 -24.77 -20.63 42.44
C GLY A 15 -23.76 -20.39 43.58
N GLU A 16 -23.01 -21.41 43.99
CA GLU A 16 -21.99 -21.27 45.04
C GLU A 16 -20.63 -20.87 44.48
N LYS A 17 -19.84 -20.12 45.25
CA LYS A 17 -18.50 -19.65 44.83
C LYS A 17 -17.53 -20.83 44.78
N ILE A 18 -16.90 -21.04 43.62
CA ILE A 18 -15.92 -22.12 43.44
C ILE A 18 -14.66 -21.82 44.26
N LYS A 19 -14.28 -22.72 45.17
CA LYS A 19 -12.99 -22.69 45.88
C LYS A 19 -11.90 -23.44 45.10
N LEU A 20 -10.71 -22.88 45.08
CA LEU A 20 -9.49 -23.51 44.58
C LEU A 20 -8.83 -24.36 45.67
N GLN A 21 -7.94 -25.28 45.31
CA GLN A 21 -7.23 -26.16 46.25
C GLN A 21 -6.41 -25.42 47.31
N ASN A 22 -6.00 -24.18 47.02
CA ASN A 22 -5.29 -23.29 47.93
C ASN A 22 -6.21 -22.48 48.87
N GLY A 23 -7.52 -22.79 48.93
CA GLY A 23 -8.49 -22.16 49.82
C GLY A 23 -9.06 -20.83 49.32
N ASN A 24 -8.51 -20.25 48.25
CA ASN A 24 -9.00 -19.01 47.65
C ASN A 24 -10.17 -19.25 46.69
N TYR A 25 -11.09 -18.28 46.56
CA TYR A 25 -12.19 -18.38 45.59
C TYR A 25 -11.73 -18.05 44.16
N LYS A 26 -12.21 -18.82 43.19
CA LYS A 26 -11.97 -18.60 41.77
C LYS A 26 -12.67 -17.31 41.33
N THR A 27 -11.92 -16.41 40.71
CA THR A 27 -12.45 -15.12 40.25
C THR A 27 -12.06 -14.87 38.80
N ARG A 28 -12.89 -14.11 38.08
CA ARG A 28 -12.54 -13.56 36.77
C ARG A 28 -12.51 -12.04 36.84
N LYS A 29 -11.64 -11.48 36.00
CA LYS A 29 -11.59 -10.06 35.73
C LYS A 29 -12.64 -9.73 34.66
N ILE A 30 -13.47 -8.73 34.93
CA ILE A 30 -14.44 -8.19 33.96
C ILE A 30 -14.09 -6.73 33.74
N ASN A 31 -13.93 -6.35 32.48
CA ASN A 31 -13.76 -4.95 32.11
C ASN A 31 -15.11 -4.26 32.24
N THR A 32 -15.15 -3.13 32.92
CA THR A 32 -16.38 -2.35 33.11
C THR A 32 -16.64 -1.42 31.91
N THR A 33 -15.68 -1.34 31.00
CA THR A 33 -15.71 -0.57 29.76
C THR A 33 -15.28 -1.45 28.60
N ASP A 34 -15.80 -1.14 27.42
CA ASP A 34 -15.51 -1.75 26.12
C ASP A 34 -14.15 -1.33 25.52
N TRP A 35 -13.34 -0.55 26.24
CA TRP A 35 -12.10 0.03 25.71
C TRP A 35 -11.05 -0.97 25.19
N ASN A 36 -11.16 -2.24 25.61
CA ASN A 36 -10.26 -3.31 25.17
C ASN A 36 -10.80 -4.07 23.95
N GLU A 37 -11.98 -3.72 23.43
CA GLU A 37 -12.54 -4.32 22.23
C GLU A 37 -11.84 -3.75 20.98
N GLN A 38 -11.36 -4.66 20.13
CA GLN A 38 -10.58 -4.28 18.96
C GLN A 38 -11.39 -3.46 17.94
N GLU A 39 -12.70 -3.68 17.86
CA GLU A 39 -13.62 -2.94 16.99
C GLU A 39 -13.69 -1.46 17.38
N LYS A 40 -13.69 -1.15 18.69
CA LYS A 40 -13.67 0.22 19.21
C LYS A 40 -12.41 0.98 18.82
N ALA A 41 -11.26 0.31 18.80
CA ALA A 41 -10.02 0.93 18.35
C ALA A 41 -10.11 1.38 16.88
N GLU A 42 -10.77 0.61 16.02
CA GLU A 42 -10.97 0.98 14.62
C GLU A 42 -11.93 2.16 14.46
N GLU A 43 -13.06 2.14 15.18
CA GLU A 43 -14.00 3.27 15.24
C GLU A 43 -13.30 4.58 15.65
N TRP A 44 -12.48 4.52 16.70
CA TRP A 44 -11.75 5.70 17.19
C TRP A 44 -10.69 6.19 16.22
N ARG A 45 -9.94 5.30 15.58
CA ARG A 45 -8.96 5.70 14.55
C ARG A 45 -9.65 6.34 13.35
N LYS A 46 -10.82 5.82 12.95
CA LYS A 46 -11.63 6.43 11.89
C LYS A 46 -12.09 7.83 12.31
N ALA A 47 -12.71 7.96 13.48
CA ALA A 47 -13.20 9.25 13.98
C ALA A 47 -12.08 10.29 14.09
N TRP A 48 -10.91 9.87 14.58
CA TRP A 48 -9.73 10.72 14.63
C TRP A 48 -9.28 11.17 13.23
N ALA A 49 -9.16 10.24 12.27
CA ALA A 49 -8.78 10.58 10.90
C ALA A 49 -9.78 11.54 10.24
N ASP A 50 -11.09 11.33 10.45
CA ASP A 50 -12.15 12.19 9.92
C ASP A 50 -12.02 13.63 10.46
N ILE A 51 -11.80 13.79 11.77
CA ILE A 51 -11.59 15.10 12.41
C ILE A 51 -10.31 15.75 11.91
N THR A 52 -9.20 15.00 11.82
CA THR A 52 -7.93 15.53 11.31
C THR A 52 -8.07 16.02 9.88
N ASN A 53 -8.70 15.24 9.00
CA ASN A 53 -8.90 15.62 7.60
C ASN A 53 -9.76 16.87 7.44
N LYS A 54 -10.78 17.04 8.29
CA LYS A 54 -11.59 18.26 8.33
C LYS A 54 -10.71 19.49 8.57
N TYR A 55 -9.85 19.46 9.58
CA TYR A 55 -8.97 20.59 9.87
C TYR A 55 -7.87 20.79 8.82
N LEU A 56 -7.36 19.71 8.19
CA LEU A 56 -6.41 19.84 7.09
C LEU A 56 -7.04 20.57 5.89
N GLU A 57 -8.28 20.22 5.55
CA GLU A 57 -9.04 20.88 4.47
C GLU A 57 -9.33 22.35 4.78
N GLU A 58 -9.76 22.66 6.02
CA GLU A 58 -9.97 24.04 6.48
C GLU A 58 -8.70 24.91 6.38
N ASN A 59 -7.52 24.29 6.49
CA ASN A 59 -6.22 24.96 6.35
C ASN A 59 -5.63 24.87 4.93
N SER A 60 -6.40 24.42 3.94
CA SER A 60 -5.96 24.26 2.54
C SER A 60 -4.76 23.32 2.37
N ILE A 61 -4.60 22.34 3.25
CA ILE A 61 -3.57 21.30 3.18
C ILE A 61 -4.15 20.13 2.35
N GLN A 62 -3.43 19.72 1.30
CA GLN A 62 -3.93 18.71 0.34
C GLN A 62 -3.79 17.27 0.87
N GLU A 63 -2.89 17.07 1.83
CA GLU A 63 -2.63 15.78 2.45
C GLU A 63 -3.84 15.27 3.23
N LYS A 64 -4.07 13.96 3.17
CA LYS A 64 -5.12 13.28 3.92
C LYS A 64 -4.55 12.13 4.73
N VAL A 65 -5.12 11.94 5.91
CA VAL A 65 -4.81 10.84 6.82
C VAL A 65 -5.89 9.77 6.69
N ASP A 66 -5.46 8.52 6.54
CA ASP A 66 -6.35 7.35 6.51
C ASP A 66 -5.90 6.35 7.57
N HIS A 67 -6.86 5.81 8.32
CA HIS A 67 -6.61 4.87 9.42
C HIS A 67 -6.31 3.46 8.91
N ARG A 68 -6.64 3.16 7.65
CA ARG A 68 -6.44 1.86 7.02
C ARG A 68 -5.00 1.69 6.57
N SER A 69 -4.54 0.45 6.49
CA SER A 69 -3.24 0.14 5.87
C SER A 69 -3.23 0.51 4.39
N TYR A 70 -2.04 0.73 3.80
CA TYR A 70 -1.91 0.95 2.36
C TYR A 70 -2.54 -0.17 1.53
N GLU A 71 -2.43 -1.42 1.98
CA GLU A 71 -3.09 -2.57 1.36
C GLU A 71 -4.62 -2.40 1.31
N ARG A 72 -5.26 -2.03 2.43
CA ARG A 72 -6.72 -1.80 2.48
C ARG A 72 -7.17 -0.57 1.69
N GLN A 73 -6.25 0.35 1.39
CA GLN A 73 -6.49 1.49 0.52
C GLN A 73 -6.25 1.16 -0.97
N GLY A 74 -5.65 0.01 -1.28
CA GLY A 74 -5.21 -0.34 -2.63
C GLY A 74 -4.02 0.50 -3.11
N ILE A 75 -3.21 1.01 -2.18
CA ILE A 75 -2.01 1.80 -2.49
C ILE A 75 -0.80 0.87 -2.56
N GLU A 76 -0.19 0.78 -3.75
CA GLU A 76 1.06 0.06 -3.97
C GLU A 76 2.26 0.88 -3.48
N GLN A 77 2.45 0.87 -2.16
CA GLN A 77 3.57 1.53 -1.51
C GLN A 77 4.08 0.71 -0.32
N ILE A 78 5.39 0.60 -0.18
CA ILE A 78 6.02 -0.03 0.97
C ILE A 78 5.99 0.95 2.16
N PRO A 79 5.45 0.56 3.33
CA PRO A 79 5.46 1.40 4.51
C PRO A 79 6.87 1.49 5.10
N THR A 80 7.26 2.68 5.55
CA THR A 80 8.51 2.87 6.30
C THR A 80 8.44 2.25 7.69
N ILE A 81 9.59 1.86 8.24
CA ILE A 81 9.68 1.40 9.63
C ILE A 81 9.80 2.60 10.58
N HIS A 82 9.22 2.46 11.79
CA HIS A 82 9.32 3.50 12.81
C HIS A 82 10.79 3.72 13.23
N LEU A 83 11.22 4.97 13.26
CA LEU A 83 12.52 5.37 13.80
C LEU A 83 12.33 5.84 15.25
N GLY A 84 12.90 5.10 16.19
CA GLY A 84 12.90 5.52 17.59
C GLY A 84 13.72 6.80 17.80
N VAL A 85 13.48 7.48 18.92
CA VAL A 85 14.10 8.78 19.25
C VAL A 85 15.62 8.75 19.15
N SER A 86 16.27 7.70 19.67
CA SER A 86 17.73 7.52 19.60
C SER A 86 18.25 7.48 18.16
N VAL A 87 17.56 6.76 17.27
CA VAL A 87 17.93 6.67 15.85
C VAL A 87 17.79 8.02 15.15
N ILE A 88 16.69 8.74 15.41
CA ILE A 88 16.49 10.08 14.85
C ILE A 88 17.61 11.03 15.29
N GLN A 89 18.01 10.97 16.56
CA GLN A 89 19.11 11.80 17.08
C GLN A 89 20.46 11.45 16.44
N MET A 90 20.75 10.17 16.24
CA MET A 90 21.96 9.72 15.53
C MET A 90 21.98 10.21 14.08
N GLU A 91 20.87 10.04 13.34
CA GLU A 91 20.76 10.49 11.95
C GLU A 91 20.87 12.01 11.83
N LYS A 92 20.32 12.79 12.78
CA LYS A 92 20.49 14.25 12.85
C LYS A 92 21.95 14.68 13.02
N LYS A 93 22.77 13.84 13.68
CA LYS A 93 24.23 14.04 13.82
C LYS A 93 25.02 13.51 12.61
N GLY A 94 24.34 13.05 11.56
CA GLY A 94 24.97 12.45 10.38
C GLY A 94 25.43 11.00 10.56
N ILE A 95 25.09 10.36 11.68
CA ILE A 95 25.44 8.96 11.94
C ILE A 95 24.42 8.07 11.24
N VAL A 96 24.91 7.28 10.28
CA VAL A 96 24.09 6.34 9.50
C VAL A 96 23.73 5.13 10.36
N THR A 97 22.43 4.84 10.46
CA THR A 97 21.89 3.70 11.19
C THR A 97 21.28 2.67 10.25
N ASN A 98 21.23 1.40 10.68
CA ASN A 98 20.58 0.34 9.91
C ASN A 98 19.09 0.62 9.65
N ARG A 99 18.36 1.14 10.64
CA ARG A 99 16.95 1.50 10.47
C ARG A 99 16.77 2.70 9.52
N GLY A 100 17.67 3.68 9.57
CA GLY A 100 17.70 4.79 8.62
C GLY A 100 17.96 4.32 7.19
N ASN A 101 18.90 3.38 7.00
CA ASN A 101 19.20 2.77 5.69
C ASN A 101 17.99 2.04 5.12
N ILE A 102 17.29 1.24 5.93
CA ILE A 102 16.06 0.56 5.52
C ILE A 102 15.02 1.59 5.04
N ASN A 103 14.82 2.69 5.76
CA ASN A 103 13.86 3.73 5.33
C ASN A 103 14.30 4.50 4.08
N ARG A 104 15.61 4.70 3.88
CA ARG A 104 16.14 5.27 2.63
C ARG A 104 15.86 4.35 1.45
N GLU A 105 16.11 3.06 1.63
CA GLU A 105 15.83 2.05 0.60
C GLU A 105 14.33 1.99 0.28
N ILE A 106 13.46 1.91 1.29
CA ILE A 106 12.00 1.96 1.12
C ILE A 106 11.56 3.18 0.31
N LYS A 107 12.13 4.36 0.60
CA LYS A 107 11.82 5.59 -0.16
C LYS A 107 12.28 5.52 -1.60
N HIS A 108 13.46 4.94 -1.84
CA HIS A 108 14.00 4.75 -3.19
C HIS A 108 13.10 3.80 -4.01
N GLN A 109 12.76 2.65 -3.44
CA GLN A 109 11.84 1.68 -4.03
C GLN A 109 10.47 2.31 -4.33
N ASN A 110 9.88 3.03 -3.38
CA ASN A 110 8.61 3.72 -3.62
C ASN A 110 8.68 4.82 -4.70
N LYS A 111 9.86 5.40 -4.97
CA LYS A 111 10.05 6.32 -6.10
C LYS A 111 9.99 5.55 -7.43
N ILE A 112 10.64 4.40 -7.50
CA ILE A 112 10.65 3.55 -8.69
C ILE A 112 9.25 2.97 -8.96
N LEU A 113 8.52 2.49 -7.95
CA LEU A 113 7.13 2.04 -8.12
C LEU A 113 6.23 3.11 -8.74
N ARG A 114 6.33 4.36 -8.25
CA ARG A 114 5.56 5.49 -8.81
C ARG A 114 5.95 5.80 -10.25
N GLU A 115 7.22 5.64 -10.60
CA GLU A 115 7.73 5.81 -11.97
C GLU A 115 7.12 4.76 -12.92
N ILE A 116 7.19 3.49 -12.53
CA ILE A 116 6.64 2.36 -13.29
C ILE A 116 5.14 2.56 -13.50
N ALA A 117 4.38 2.85 -12.45
CA ALA A 117 2.93 3.08 -12.54
C ALA A 117 2.57 4.24 -13.50
N ARG A 118 3.38 5.30 -13.52
CA ARG A 118 3.18 6.44 -14.43
C ARG A 118 3.46 6.07 -15.88
N ARG A 119 4.52 5.30 -16.14
CA ARG A 119 4.87 4.81 -17.48
C ARG A 119 3.79 3.87 -18.03
N ILE A 120 3.31 2.92 -17.22
CA ILE A 120 2.18 2.04 -17.57
C ILE A 120 0.94 2.87 -17.90
N LYS A 121 0.60 3.87 -17.08
CA LYS A 121 -0.54 4.76 -17.35
C LYS A 121 -0.38 5.56 -18.65
N ALA A 122 0.84 6.03 -18.96
CA ALA A 122 1.12 6.72 -20.22
C ALA A 122 0.93 5.80 -21.42
N LEU A 123 1.52 4.59 -21.37
CA LEU A 123 1.36 3.55 -22.38
C LEU A 123 -0.11 3.18 -22.60
N MET A 124 -0.87 2.95 -21.52
CA MET A 124 -2.29 2.65 -21.61
C MET A 124 -3.11 3.77 -22.26
N ARG A 125 -2.76 5.04 -22.00
CA ARG A 125 -3.41 6.19 -22.67
C ARG A 125 -3.06 6.23 -24.15
N TRP A 126 -1.81 5.97 -24.50
CA TRP A 126 -1.35 5.95 -25.88
C TRP A 126 -2.01 4.82 -26.68
N ILE A 127 -2.03 3.59 -26.17
CA ILE A 127 -2.74 2.45 -26.78
C ILE A 127 -4.21 2.79 -27.01
N ARG A 128 -4.86 3.44 -26.03
CA ARG A 128 -6.26 3.87 -26.16
C ARG A 128 -6.45 4.92 -27.27
N SER A 129 -5.48 5.81 -27.48
CA SER A 129 -5.51 6.78 -28.57
C SER A 129 -5.47 6.06 -29.92
N LEU A 130 -4.51 5.15 -30.10
CA LEU A 130 -4.37 4.38 -31.34
C LEU A 130 -5.63 3.59 -31.70
N THR A 131 -6.29 2.99 -30.72
CA THR A 131 -7.55 2.26 -30.95
C THR A 131 -8.71 3.20 -31.32
N LYS A 132 -8.74 4.43 -30.79
CA LYS A 132 -9.74 5.44 -31.17
C LYS A 132 -9.51 5.95 -32.58
N ASP A 133 -8.27 6.25 -32.93
CA ASP A 133 -7.89 6.77 -34.25
C ASP A 133 -8.25 5.74 -35.34
N LYS A 134 -8.01 4.44 -35.08
CA LYS A 134 -8.40 3.35 -35.97
C LYS A 134 -9.92 3.22 -36.17
N ASN A 135 -10.74 3.44 -35.14
CA ASN A 135 -12.20 3.37 -35.25
C ASN A 135 -12.80 4.59 -36.00
N ASN A 136 -12.15 5.75 -35.93
CA ASN A 136 -12.53 6.93 -36.70
C ASN A 136 -12.15 6.79 -38.18
N ASP A 137 -11.02 6.13 -38.50
CA ASP A 137 -10.66 5.81 -39.88
C ASP A 137 -11.61 4.77 -40.51
N ILE A 138 -12.02 3.74 -39.76
CA ILE A 138 -13.03 2.74 -40.22
C ILE A 138 -14.40 3.38 -40.54
N SER A 139 -14.69 4.55 -39.98
CA SER A 139 -15.94 5.30 -40.20
C SER A 139 -15.89 6.22 -41.43
N LYS A 140 -14.71 6.47 -42.01
CA LYS A 140 -14.52 7.26 -43.24
C LYS A 140 -14.40 6.41 -44.50
N ASP A 141 -14.06 5.12 -44.38
CA ASP A 141 -13.89 4.20 -45.52
C ASP A 141 -15.20 3.52 -45.99
N LYS A 142 -16.39 4.01 -45.59
CA LYS A 142 -17.70 3.49 -46.06
C LYS A 142 -18.47 4.42 -47.00
N GLN A 143 -17.79 5.37 -47.64
CA GLN A 143 -18.26 6.05 -48.83
C GLN A 143 -17.09 6.08 -49.80
N ASP A 144 -17.07 5.13 -50.72
CA ASP A 144 -16.51 5.19 -52.08
C ASP A 144 -16.09 3.79 -52.54
N ASP A 145 -17.09 2.93 -52.76
CA ASP A 145 -16.88 1.84 -53.71
C ASP A 145 -16.97 2.44 -55.11
N MET A 146 -15.86 2.51 -55.83
CA MET A 146 -15.72 1.87 -57.15
C MET A 146 -14.32 2.10 -57.76
N ALA A 147 -13.62 0.98 -57.95
CA ALA A 147 -12.77 0.64 -59.09
C ALA A 147 -11.22 0.63 -58.92
N ILE A 148 -10.67 -0.49 -59.43
CA ILE A 148 -9.33 -0.73 -60.03
C ILE A 148 -8.25 -1.42 -59.16
N GLN A 149 -8.21 -2.76 -59.32
CA GLN A 149 -7.09 -3.64 -59.69
C GLN A 149 -5.69 -3.52 -59.01
N SER A 150 -5.32 -4.64 -58.36
CA SER A 150 -3.98 -5.27 -58.24
C SER A 150 -2.72 -4.41 -58.04
N THR A 151 -2.07 -4.51 -56.88
CA THR A 151 -0.70 -5.05 -56.66
C THR A 151 -0.13 -4.67 -55.28
N THR A 152 0.59 -5.62 -54.66
CA THR A 152 1.60 -5.46 -53.60
C THR A 152 1.16 -5.07 -52.17
N LEU A 153 1.20 -6.07 -51.27
CA LEU A 153 1.32 -5.91 -49.82
C LEU A 153 2.77 -5.48 -49.49
N PRO A 154 3.02 -4.40 -48.72
CA PRO A 154 3.23 -4.57 -47.27
C PRO A 154 2.77 -3.33 -46.44
N LYS A 155 1.77 -3.50 -45.57
CA LYS A 155 1.48 -2.55 -44.48
C LYS A 155 1.73 -3.24 -43.15
N GLN A 156 3.00 -3.37 -42.77
CA GLN A 156 3.37 -3.97 -41.47
C GLN A 156 4.64 -3.39 -40.84
N ASN A 157 5.05 -2.16 -41.18
CA ASN A 157 6.31 -1.60 -40.67
C ASN A 157 6.16 -0.37 -39.74
N ASP A 158 5.13 0.47 -39.84
CA ASP A 158 5.14 1.75 -39.09
C ASP A 158 4.87 1.56 -37.58
N LEU A 159 3.90 0.72 -37.22
CA LEU A 159 3.54 0.47 -35.82
C LEU A 159 4.59 -0.39 -35.10
N THR A 160 5.13 -1.39 -35.81
CA THR A 160 6.16 -2.30 -35.34
C THR A 160 7.48 -1.56 -35.16
N ASP A 161 7.84 -0.65 -36.06
CA ASP A 161 9.04 0.18 -35.92
C ASP A 161 8.88 1.23 -34.83
N MET A 162 7.71 1.87 -34.69
CA MET A 162 7.43 2.77 -33.57
C MET A 162 7.45 2.05 -32.22
N LEU A 163 6.84 0.86 -32.14
CA LEU A 163 6.86 0.04 -30.93
C LEU A 163 8.28 -0.44 -30.63
N SER A 164 9.05 -0.83 -31.64
CA SER A 164 10.46 -1.22 -31.52
C SER A 164 11.31 -0.04 -31.06
N HIS A 165 11.06 1.16 -31.57
CA HIS A 165 11.77 2.37 -31.16
C HIS A 165 11.43 2.76 -29.72
N PHE A 166 10.17 2.68 -29.32
CA PHE A 166 9.73 2.95 -27.94
C PHE A 166 10.25 1.89 -26.97
N ILE A 167 10.22 0.60 -27.36
CA ILE A 167 10.81 -0.49 -26.58
C ILE A 167 12.32 -0.32 -26.49
N LYS A 168 13.01 0.07 -27.57
CA LYS A 168 14.47 0.31 -27.58
C LYS A 168 14.85 1.51 -26.71
N GLU A 169 14.15 2.64 -26.85
CA GLU A 169 14.32 3.85 -26.03
C GLU A 169 14.07 3.59 -24.53
N ASN A 170 13.20 2.63 -24.19
CA ASN A 170 12.94 2.21 -22.81
C ASN A 170 13.77 0.99 -22.35
N SER A 171 14.28 0.16 -23.27
CA SER A 171 15.14 -1.01 -23.01
C SER A 171 16.59 -0.59 -22.76
N ASP A 172 17.02 0.49 -23.41
CA ASP A 172 18.34 1.09 -23.21
C ASP A 172 18.51 1.68 -21.79
N ASN A 173 17.45 1.65 -20.97
CA ASN A 173 17.47 1.90 -19.53
C ASN A 173 17.11 0.62 -18.73
N ASN A 174 18.10 -0.28 -18.64
CA ASN A 174 18.26 -1.36 -17.65
C ASN A 174 17.07 -2.29 -17.37
N ASN A 175 16.75 -3.19 -18.31
CA ASN A 175 15.85 -4.32 -18.02
C ASN A 175 16.46 -5.33 -17.01
N ALA A 176 17.80 -5.44 -16.94
CA ALA A 176 18.51 -6.27 -15.95
C ALA A 176 18.41 -5.74 -14.50
N ASP A 177 18.10 -4.46 -14.33
CA ASP A 177 17.86 -3.89 -12.99
C ASP A 177 16.43 -4.17 -12.51
N LEU A 178 15.47 -4.40 -13.41
CA LEU A 178 14.07 -4.63 -13.02
C LEU A 178 13.89 -5.97 -12.30
N GLU A 179 14.56 -7.03 -12.73
CA GLU A 179 14.51 -8.33 -12.04
C GLU A 179 15.15 -8.25 -10.65
N LYS A 180 16.37 -7.69 -10.56
CA LYS A 180 17.02 -7.42 -9.27
C LYS A 180 16.19 -6.51 -8.38
N TYR A 181 15.51 -5.53 -8.97
CA TYR A 181 14.61 -4.63 -8.27
C TYR A 181 13.40 -5.39 -7.71
N ILE A 182 12.74 -6.22 -8.52
CA ILE A 182 11.63 -7.08 -8.08
C ILE A 182 12.09 -7.98 -6.93
N GLU A 183 13.24 -8.63 -7.05
CA GLU A 183 13.81 -9.47 -5.97
C GLU A 183 14.08 -8.66 -4.70
N SER A 184 14.73 -7.50 -4.82
CA SER A 184 15.00 -6.60 -3.67
C SER A 184 13.72 -6.11 -3.01
N TYR A 185 12.67 -5.84 -3.79
CA TYR A 185 11.36 -5.43 -3.33
C TYR A 185 10.68 -6.55 -2.53
N GLN A 186 10.68 -7.77 -3.06
CA GLN A 186 10.12 -8.94 -2.35
C GLN A 186 10.88 -9.19 -1.04
N LEU A 187 12.22 -9.16 -1.09
CA LEU A 187 13.07 -9.31 0.09
C LEU A 187 12.81 -8.23 1.15
N LEU A 188 12.63 -6.97 0.72
CA LEU A 188 12.35 -5.85 1.61
C LEU A 188 10.96 -5.98 2.24
N LYS A 189 9.96 -6.36 1.43
CA LYS A 189 8.59 -6.66 1.89
C LYS A 189 8.59 -7.78 2.93
N GLU A 190 9.36 -8.84 2.70
CA GLU A 190 9.51 -9.96 3.62
C GLU A 190 10.22 -9.55 4.92
N LYS A 191 11.34 -8.82 4.85
CA LYS A 191 12.05 -8.28 6.02
C LYS A 191 11.15 -7.39 6.88
N ILE A 192 10.33 -6.56 6.25
CA ILE A 192 9.37 -5.70 6.95
C ILE A 192 8.29 -6.54 7.62
N SER A 193 7.73 -7.54 6.92
CA SER A 193 6.76 -8.47 7.49
C SER A 193 7.32 -9.20 8.72
N LEU A 194 8.55 -9.73 8.62
CA LEU A 194 9.27 -10.38 9.72
C LEU A 194 9.52 -9.43 10.89
N HIS A 195 9.86 -8.16 10.63
CA HIS A 195 10.02 -7.15 11.69
C HIS A 195 8.70 -6.90 12.45
N TYR A 196 7.58 -6.83 11.75
CA TYR A 196 6.27 -6.67 12.40
C TYR A 196 5.85 -7.93 13.17
N LEU A 197 6.19 -9.13 12.67
CA LEU A 197 5.97 -10.40 13.37
C LEU A 197 6.80 -10.52 14.64
N SER A 198 8.05 -10.05 14.65
CA SER A 198 8.91 -10.11 15.84
C SER A 198 8.50 -9.10 16.92
N LEU A 199 7.96 -7.94 16.55
CA LEU A 199 7.40 -6.96 17.48
C LEU A 199 6.08 -7.41 18.14
N LYS A 200 5.35 -8.37 17.57
CA LYS A 200 4.13 -8.95 18.14
C LYS A 200 4.36 -10.13 19.12
N LYS A 201 5.62 -10.56 19.32
CA LYS A 201 6.00 -11.67 20.23
C LYS A 201 6.39 -11.22 21.64
N ILE A 202 6.16 -9.95 21.99
CA ILE A 202 6.32 -9.38 23.34
C ILE A 202 4.94 -8.92 23.81
#